data_AF-A0A524P3G0-F1
#
_entry.id   AF-A0A524P3G0-F1
#
_cell.length_a   1.000
_cell.length_b   1.000
_cell.length_c   1.000
_cell.angle_alpha   90.00
_cell.angle_beta   90.00
_cell.angle_gamma   90.00
#
_symmetry.space_group_name_H-M   'P 1'
#
loop_
_entity.id
_entity.type
_entity.pdbx_description
1 polymer ?
#
loop_
_entity_poly.entity_id
_entity_poly.type
_entity_poly.pdbx_seq_one_letter_code
_entity_poly.pdbx_strand_id
1 'polypeptide(L)'
;MEDQKVTANVQVKSKHLRVEDLLSTEEPPVDGQGGALVFPENIDANLQFDVERLSYGDLVLTDFKGKGRLRNRMLILEGVRADALGGSMKLDGTVTTPVDQPATFDVKYAADKVRFADAFAALPSMRAYAPIARFLDGRFSTDVNASGTLTEDFSPKLDTIAASGLAAALQSKLSSDFKPLAALNDAIPFITKPLDIESFQTRFKIEDGTVKLTPFTVKARGVSMQVSGTHGLDQEMKYQISTDVPLDKLSSQLAKRAEALKLDLSKAQTVGVRANLSGSINAPRVSADLDSKALRGAVADAVSAQLAEQEARAKRELAEQTKRLIDEAEKRARQIRAEATKASEIARKEGYARAAQLEREGAGNPFKAIAAKEGAKRIRSETDKRANQLIAEADKRADQVVAEARKRAAQMESEAAKRGDQATGAVEKQTNKAR
;
A
#
# COMPACT_ATOMS: atom_id res chain seq x y z
N MET A 1 -10.00 -69.03 -16.41
CA MET A 1 -8.53 -68.98 -16.22
C MET A 1 -8.29 -68.02 -15.09
N GLU A 2 -7.52 -68.40 -14.08
CA GLU A 2 -7.23 -67.56 -12.92
C GLU A 2 -6.69 -66.19 -13.37
N ASP A 3 -7.17 -65.11 -12.75
CA ASP A 3 -6.64 -63.75 -12.90
C ASP A 3 -5.18 -63.69 -12.43
N GLN A 4 -4.27 -64.21 -13.25
CA GLN A 4 -2.84 -64.11 -12.98
C GLN A 4 -2.44 -62.64 -13.06
N LYS A 5 -2.08 -62.10 -11.90
CA LYS A 5 -1.53 -60.76 -11.79
C LYS A 5 -0.18 -60.72 -12.49
N VAL A 6 -0.09 -59.97 -13.58
CA VAL A 6 1.15 -59.75 -14.34
C VAL A 6 1.92 -58.63 -13.69
N THR A 7 3.17 -58.89 -13.31
CA THR A 7 4.09 -57.86 -12.83
C THR A 7 5.13 -57.53 -13.90
N ALA A 8 5.41 -56.25 -14.11
CA ALA A 8 6.35 -55.82 -15.15
C ALA A 8 7.21 -54.63 -14.71
N ASN A 9 8.43 -54.56 -15.24
CA ASN A 9 9.28 -53.38 -15.16
C ASN A 9 9.64 -52.98 -16.59
N VAL A 10 9.18 -51.80 -17.03
CA VAL A 10 9.27 -51.35 -18.43
C VAL A 10 10.06 -50.05 -18.51
N GLN A 11 11.07 -50.02 -19.36
CA GLN A 11 11.73 -48.78 -19.78
C GLN A 11 11.12 -48.31 -21.09
N VAL A 12 10.43 -47.17 -21.06
CA VAL A 12 9.81 -46.56 -22.24
C VAL A 12 10.80 -45.55 -22.82
N LYS A 13 11.59 -46.00 -23.79
CA LYS A 13 12.53 -45.18 -24.55
C LYS A 13 12.03 -44.98 -25.96
N SER A 14 11.82 -43.73 -26.37
CA SER A 14 11.40 -43.41 -27.73
C SER A 14 11.91 -42.04 -28.17
N LYS A 15 12.18 -41.92 -29.48
CA LYS A 15 12.39 -40.60 -30.11
C LYS A 15 11.09 -39.82 -30.22
N HIS A 16 10.02 -40.52 -30.57
CA HIS A 16 8.68 -39.95 -30.77
C HIS A 16 7.66 -40.90 -30.16
N LEU A 17 6.88 -40.39 -29.21
CA LEU A 17 5.76 -41.13 -28.63
C LEU A 17 4.51 -40.28 -28.74
N ARG A 18 3.48 -40.83 -29.36
CA ARG A 18 2.16 -40.21 -29.38
C ARG A 18 1.28 -40.98 -28.41
N VAL A 19 0.66 -40.27 -27.46
CA VAL A 19 -0.15 -40.91 -26.41
C VAL A 19 -1.36 -41.60 -27.02
N GLU A 20 -2.00 -41.01 -28.02
CA GLU A 20 -3.19 -41.59 -28.65
C GLU A 20 -2.92 -42.94 -29.33
N ASP A 21 -1.68 -43.18 -29.79
CA ASP A 21 -1.28 -44.47 -30.36
C ASP A 21 -1.26 -45.59 -29.30
N LEU A 22 -1.13 -45.23 -28.01
CA LEU A 22 -1.22 -46.17 -26.88
C LEU A 22 -2.65 -46.39 -26.40
N LEU A 23 -3.54 -45.45 -26.70
CA LEU A 23 -4.97 -45.50 -26.35
C LEU A 23 -5.79 -46.22 -27.43
N SER A 24 -5.26 -46.31 -28.65
CA SER A 24 -5.91 -46.95 -29.79
C SER A 24 -5.66 -48.45 -29.81
N THR A 25 -6.38 -49.21 -28.98
CA THR A 25 -6.54 -50.65 -29.20
C THR A 25 -7.66 -50.89 -30.21
N GLU A 26 -7.42 -51.83 -31.12
CA GLU A 26 -8.17 -52.09 -32.37
C GLU A 26 -9.70 -52.25 -32.26
N GLU A 27 -10.34 -51.80 -33.35
CA GLU A 27 -11.76 -51.88 -33.80
C GLU A 27 -12.88 -51.23 -32.95
N PRO A 28 -13.69 -50.32 -33.55
CA PRO A 28 -14.93 -49.89 -32.92
C PRO A 28 -15.90 -51.09 -32.81
N PRO A 29 -16.68 -51.19 -31.72
CA PRO A 29 -17.74 -52.19 -31.64
C PRO A 29 -18.69 -52.04 -32.83
N VAL A 30 -19.11 -53.18 -33.39
CA VAL A 30 -20.03 -53.29 -34.54
C VAL A 30 -21.40 -52.61 -34.29
N ASP A 31 -21.66 -52.13 -33.06
CA ASP A 31 -22.92 -51.52 -32.63
C ASP A 31 -22.79 -50.06 -32.12
N GLY A 32 -21.81 -49.28 -32.60
CA GLY A 32 -21.84 -47.81 -32.49
C GLY A 32 -21.78 -47.21 -31.06
N GLN A 33 -21.51 -48.03 -30.04
CA GLN A 33 -21.18 -47.59 -28.69
C GLN A 33 -19.66 -47.68 -28.52
N GLY A 34 -18.96 -46.56 -28.68
CA GLY A 34 -17.52 -46.51 -28.38
C GLY A 34 -17.30 -46.82 -26.91
N GLY A 35 -16.64 -47.94 -26.60
CA GLY A 35 -16.26 -48.26 -25.23
C GLY A 35 -15.20 -47.27 -24.75
N ALA A 36 -15.38 -46.69 -23.55
CA ALA A 36 -14.34 -45.90 -22.91
C ALA A 36 -13.08 -46.78 -22.71
N LEU A 37 -11.89 -46.27 -23.03
CA LEU A 37 -10.66 -47.02 -22.78
C LEU A 37 -10.50 -47.29 -21.27
N VAL A 38 -10.33 -48.56 -20.92
CA VAL A 38 -10.15 -49.02 -19.54
C VAL A 38 -8.76 -49.63 -19.39
N PHE A 39 -7.97 -49.11 -18.46
CA PHE A 39 -6.69 -49.69 -18.08
C PHE A 39 -6.88 -51.12 -17.53
N PRO A 40 -5.95 -52.05 -17.83
CA PRO A 40 -6.05 -53.42 -17.39
C PRO A 40 -5.96 -53.55 -15.86
N GLU A 41 -6.85 -54.36 -15.28
CA GLU A 41 -6.91 -54.60 -13.84
C GLU A 41 -5.81 -55.56 -13.36
N ASN A 42 -5.44 -56.53 -14.20
CA ASN A 42 -4.50 -57.60 -13.89
C ASN A 42 -3.02 -57.24 -14.10
N ILE A 43 -2.69 -55.98 -14.44
CA ILE A 43 -1.31 -55.51 -14.65
C ILE A 43 -0.83 -54.65 -13.46
N ASP A 44 0.35 -54.96 -12.93
CA ASP A 44 1.12 -54.15 -11.96
C ASP A 44 2.50 -53.86 -12.57
N ALA A 45 2.61 -52.73 -13.28
CA ALA A 45 3.80 -52.37 -14.03
C ALA A 45 4.47 -51.12 -13.45
N ASN A 46 5.78 -51.19 -13.23
CA ASN A 46 6.61 -50.00 -13.03
C ASN A 46 7.13 -49.52 -14.38
N LEU A 47 6.94 -48.24 -14.67
CA LEU A 47 7.32 -47.59 -15.91
C LEU A 47 8.41 -46.56 -15.64
N GLN A 48 9.47 -46.56 -16.44
CA GLN A 48 10.48 -45.50 -16.45
C GLN A 48 10.48 -44.85 -17.82
N PHE A 49 10.12 -43.58 -17.89
CA PHE A 49 10.02 -42.82 -19.13
C PHE A 49 11.31 -42.05 -19.40
N ASP A 50 11.77 -42.13 -20.66
CA ASP A 50 12.86 -41.35 -21.23
C ASP A 50 12.57 -41.17 -22.73
N VAL A 51 11.77 -40.15 -23.05
CA VAL A 51 11.19 -39.92 -24.37
C VAL A 51 11.62 -38.54 -24.89
N GLU A 52 12.26 -38.50 -26.06
CA GLU A 52 12.79 -37.25 -26.61
C GLU A 52 11.66 -36.27 -26.97
N ARG A 53 10.56 -36.77 -27.55
CA ARG A 53 9.38 -35.99 -27.90
C ARG A 53 8.10 -36.80 -27.67
N LEU A 54 7.24 -36.33 -26.79
CA LEU A 54 5.91 -36.87 -26.52
C LEU A 54 4.84 -35.89 -27.02
N SER A 55 3.84 -36.39 -27.74
CA SER A 55 2.65 -35.61 -28.12
C SER A 55 1.38 -36.16 -27.50
N TYR A 56 0.54 -35.27 -27.01
CA TYR A 56 -0.79 -35.54 -26.47
C TYR A 56 -1.75 -34.40 -26.85
N GLY A 57 -2.74 -34.69 -27.68
CA GLY A 57 -3.50 -33.67 -28.41
C GLY A 57 -2.57 -32.73 -29.17
N ASP A 58 -2.76 -31.43 -28.97
CA ASP A 58 -1.91 -30.38 -29.52
C ASP A 58 -0.66 -30.08 -28.66
N LEU A 59 -0.56 -30.69 -27.48
CA LEU A 59 0.57 -30.48 -26.57
C LEU A 59 1.77 -31.33 -27.00
N VAL A 60 2.89 -30.66 -27.20
CA VAL A 60 4.19 -31.29 -27.46
C VAL A 60 5.08 -31.08 -26.26
N LEU A 61 5.54 -32.18 -25.68
CA LEU A 61 6.51 -32.25 -24.59
C LEU A 61 7.85 -32.77 -25.15
N THR A 62 8.95 -32.10 -24.85
CA THR A 62 10.30 -32.57 -25.19
C THR A 62 11.08 -32.89 -23.93
N ASP A 63 12.08 -33.77 -24.03
CA ASP A 63 12.83 -34.29 -22.87
C ASP A 63 11.91 -34.86 -21.77
N PHE A 64 10.90 -35.63 -22.17
CA PHE A 64 9.92 -36.18 -21.26
C PHE A 64 10.53 -37.32 -20.43
N LYS A 65 10.69 -37.09 -19.13
CA LYS A 65 11.29 -38.03 -18.18
C LYS A 65 10.47 -38.12 -16.92
N GLY A 66 10.33 -39.32 -16.38
CA GLY A 66 9.58 -39.53 -15.15
C GLY A 66 9.37 -41.01 -14.85
N LYS A 67 8.62 -41.28 -13.80
CA LYS A 67 8.22 -42.64 -13.41
C LYS A 67 6.71 -42.79 -13.53
N GLY A 68 6.28 -44.00 -13.83
CA GLY A 68 4.88 -44.40 -13.83
C GLY A 68 4.68 -45.68 -13.03
N ARG A 69 3.49 -45.85 -12.47
CA ARG A 69 3.02 -47.14 -11.96
C ARG A 69 1.61 -47.38 -12.45
N LEU A 70 1.43 -48.43 -13.24
CA LEU A 70 0.11 -48.90 -13.66
C LEU A 70 -0.31 -50.04 -12.74
N ARG A 71 -1.39 -49.87 -11.98
CA ARG A 71 -1.93 -50.91 -11.10
C ARG A 71 -3.41 -50.65 -10.81
N ASN A 72 -4.23 -51.70 -10.80
CA ASN A 72 -5.65 -51.63 -10.43
C ASN A 72 -6.41 -50.55 -11.22
N ARG A 73 -6.24 -50.53 -12.55
CA ARG A 73 -6.83 -49.52 -13.45
C ARG A 73 -6.44 -48.06 -13.17
N MET A 74 -5.33 -47.83 -12.49
CA MET A 74 -4.81 -46.51 -12.17
C MET A 74 -3.37 -46.37 -12.65
N LEU A 75 -3.09 -45.31 -13.40
CA LEU A 75 -1.74 -44.86 -13.73
C LEU A 75 -1.34 -43.75 -12.75
N ILE A 76 -0.29 -43.99 -11.98
CA ILE A 76 0.35 -42.98 -11.11
C ILE A 76 1.57 -42.47 -11.84
N LEU A 77 1.71 -41.16 -11.99
CA LEU A 77 2.87 -40.47 -12.56
C LEU A 77 3.62 -39.73 -11.45
N GLU A 78 4.94 -39.95 -11.39
CA GLU A 78 5.81 -39.39 -10.36
C GLU A 78 7.08 -38.78 -10.96
N GLY A 79 7.39 -37.56 -10.54
CA GLY A 79 8.57 -36.82 -10.91
C GLY A 79 8.67 -36.58 -12.41
N VAL A 80 7.54 -36.41 -13.11
CA VAL A 80 7.53 -36.11 -14.53
C VAL A 80 8.10 -34.71 -14.76
N ARG A 81 9.01 -34.59 -15.71
CA ARG A 81 9.60 -33.34 -16.18
C ARG A 81 9.66 -33.35 -17.69
N ALA A 82 9.41 -32.21 -18.30
CA ALA A 82 9.53 -32.00 -19.73
C ALA A 82 9.69 -30.50 -20.03
N ASP A 83 10.20 -30.17 -21.21
CA ASP A 83 10.11 -28.84 -21.79
C ASP A 83 8.88 -28.76 -22.69
N ALA A 84 8.14 -27.65 -22.59
CA ALA A 84 6.92 -27.43 -23.37
C ALA A 84 6.56 -25.95 -23.41
N LEU A 85 5.85 -25.53 -24.46
CA LEU A 85 5.26 -24.19 -24.55
C LEU A 85 6.28 -23.05 -24.34
N GLY A 86 7.55 -23.30 -24.74
CA GLY A 86 8.68 -22.38 -24.59
C GLY A 86 9.24 -22.24 -23.16
N GLY A 87 8.84 -23.11 -22.24
CA GLY A 87 9.31 -23.18 -20.86
C GLY A 87 9.50 -24.63 -20.38
N SER A 88 9.52 -24.84 -19.07
CA SER A 88 9.64 -26.17 -18.46
C SER A 88 8.39 -26.52 -17.65
N MET A 89 8.09 -27.82 -17.56
CA MET A 89 6.94 -28.36 -16.86
C MET A 89 7.35 -29.48 -15.91
N LYS A 90 6.63 -29.58 -14.79
CA LYS A 90 6.66 -30.71 -13.88
C LYS A 90 5.25 -31.21 -13.65
N LEU A 91 5.09 -32.52 -13.52
CA LEU A 91 3.80 -33.15 -13.29
C LEU A 91 3.96 -34.34 -12.34
N ASP A 92 3.05 -34.41 -11.39
CA ASP A 92 2.77 -35.56 -10.55
C ASP A 92 1.26 -35.76 -10.58
N GLY A 93 0.78 -37.01 -10.55
CA GLY A 93 -0.66 -37.22 -10.52
C GLY A 93 -1.10 -38.63 -10.84
N THR A 94 -2.42 -38.79 -10.93
CA THR A 94 -3.06 -40.06 -11.23
C THR A 94 -4.08 -39.91 -12.36
N VAL A 95 -4.22 -40.97 -13.14
CA VAL A 95 -5.33 -41.17 -14.07
C VAL A 95 -5.96 -42.51 -13.74
N THR A 96 -7.27 -42.54 -13.49
CA THR A 96 -8.03 -43.75 -13.16
C THR A 96 -9.10 -44.00 -14.19
N THR A 97 -9.24 -45.24 -14.62
CA THR A 97 -10.26 -45.66 -15.59
C THR A 97 -11.18 -46.70 -14.93
N PRO A 98 -12.17 -46.26 -14.13
CA PRO A 98 -13.16 -47.16 -13.55
C PRO A 98 -14.04 -47.81 -14.62
N VAL A 99 -14.66 -48.94 -14.29
CA VAL A 99 -15.65 -49.60 -15.16
C VAL A 99 -16.97 -48.84 -15.06
N ASP A 100 -17.66 -48.68 -16.20
CA ASP A 100 -18.98 -48.02 -16.33
C ASP A 100 -19.03 -46.57 -15.79
N GLN A 101 -17.87 -45.91 -15.67
CA GLN A 101 -17.75 -44.54 -15.21
C GLN A 101 -16.71 -43.78 -16.04
N PRO A 102 -16.84 -42.46 -16.24
CA PRO A 102 -15.83 -41.67 -16.92
C PRO A 102 -14.47 -41.79 -16.24
N ALA A 103 -13.39 -41.79 -17.04
CA ALA A 103 -12.05 -41.72 -16.51
C ALA A 103 -11.84 -40.42 -15.71
N THR A 104 -11.03 -40.48 -14.66
CA THR A 104 -10.75 -39.35 -13.77
C THR A 104 -9.26 -39.05 -13.71
N PHE A 105 -8.93 -37.80 -13.43
CA PHE A 105 -7.56 -37.38 -13.17
C PHE A 105 -7.46 -36.57 -11.87
N ASP A 106 -6.31 -36.65 -11.23
CA ASP A 106 -5.88 -35.79 -10.13
C ASP A 106 -4.40 -35.47 -10.36
N VAL A 107 -4.08 -34.21 -10.66
CA VAL A 107 -2.74 -33.80 -11.04
C VAL A 107 -2.29 -32.59 -10.26
N LYS A 108 -1.02 -32.61 -9.88
CA LYS A 108 -0.26 -31.42 -9.54
C LYS A 108 0.69 -31.13 -10.68
N TYR A 109 0.54 -29.97 -11.32
CA TYR A 109 1.47 -29.53 -12.34
C TYR A 109 2.03 -28.16 -12.02
N ALA A 110 3.29 -27.96 -12.38
CA ALA A 110 3.94 -26.67 -12.33
C ALA A 110 4.54 -26.36 -13.69
N ALA A 111 4.45 -25.12 -14.12
CA ALA A 111 5.12 -24.64 -15.33
C ALA A 111 5.97 -23.42 -15.00
N ASP A 112 7.17 -23.34 -15.54
CA ASP A 112 8.07 -22.20 -15.39
C ASP A 112 8.36 -21.54 -16.73
N LYS A 113 8.10 -20.24 -16.80
CA LYS A 113 8.43 -19.36 -17.95
C LYS A 113 7.83 -19.83 -19.28
N VAL A 114 6.61 -20.36 -19.23
CA VAL A 114 5.83 -20.73 -20.42
C VAL A 114 5.31 -19.49 -21.14
N ARG A 115 5.30 -19.51 -22.47
CA ARG A 115 4.76 -18.42 -23.29
C ARG A 115 3.23 -18.43 -23.27
N PHE A 116 2.60 -17.28 -23.02
CA PHE A 116 1.14 -17.16 -23.04
C PHE A 116 0.53 -17.60 -24.38
N ALA A 117 1.14 -17.18 -25.49
CA ALA A 117 0.68 -17.51 -26.84
C ALA A 117 0.68 -19.02 -27.11
N ASP A 118 1.77 -19.71 -26.75
CA ASP A 118 1.88 -21.17 -26.93
C ASP A 118 0.86 -21.92 -26.08
N ALA A 119 0.72 -21.53 -24.80
CA ALA A 119 -0.24 -22.15 -23.90
C ALA A 119 -1.68 -21.95 -24.39
N PHE A 120 -2.02 -20.75 -24.87
CA PHE A 120 -3.35 -20.48 -25.43
C PHE A 120 -3.61 -21.29 -26.71
N ALA A 121 -2.60 -21.49 -27.56
CA ALA A 121 -2.71 -22.28 -28.78
C ALA A 121 -2.86 -23.78 -28.49
N ALA A 122 -2.08 -24.33 -27.56
CA ALA A 122 -2.03 -25.77 -27.31
C ALA A 122 -3.07 -26.27 -26.29
N LEU A 123 -3.50 -25.44 -25.32
CA LEU A 123 -4.31 -25.91 -24.20
C LEU A 123 -5.77 -25.43 -24.28
N PRO A 124 -6.76 -26.33 -24.45
CA PRO A 124 -8.18 -25.98 -24.39
C PRO A 124 -8.56 -25.33 -23.06
N SER A 125 -8.00 -25.79 -21.95
CA SER A 125 -8.23 -25.22 -20.61
C SER A 125 -7.76 -23.77 -20.50
N MET A 126 -6.62 -23.42 -21.13
CA MET A 126 -6.14 -22.03 -21.15
C MET A 126 -7.10 -21.13 -21.94
N ARG A 127 -7.64 -21.61 -23.07
CA ARG A 127 -8.64 -20.86 -23.85
C ARG A 127 -9.93 -20.63 -23.06
N ALA A 128 -10.34 -21.62 -22.29
CA ALA A 128 -11.58 -21.62 -21.53
C ALA A 128 -11.52 -20.76 -20.26
N TYR A 129 -10.49 -20.95 -19.42
CA TYR A 129 -10.38 -20.31 -18.10
C TYR A 129 -9.45 -19.09 -18.05
N ALA A 130 -8.65 -18.87 -19.09
CA ALA A 130 -7.77 -17.72 -19.17
C ALA A 130 -7.77 -17.09 -20.58
N PRO A 131 -8.94 -16.74 -21.14
CA PRO A 131 -9.03 -16.15 -22.48
C PRO A 131 -8.22 -14.85 -22.65
N ILE A 132 -7.92 -14.16 -21.54
CA ILE A 132 -7.00 -13.00 -21.51
C ILE A 132 -5.59 -13.35 -22.04
N ALA A 133 -5.15 -14.61 -21.93
CA ALA A 133 -3.84 -15.08 -22.39
C ALA A 133 -3.63 -14.86 -23.89
N ARG A 134 -4.70 -14.85 -24.69
CA ARG A 134 -4.64 -14.52 -26.12
C ARG A 134 -4.05 -13.14 -26.39
N PHE A 135 -4.22 -12.21 -25.44
CA PHE A 135 -3.84 -10.80 -25.56
C PHE A 135 -2.59 -10.46 -24.77
N LEU A 136 -1.97 -11.44 -24.10
CA LEU A 136 -0.77 -11.25 -23.32
C LEU A 136 0.45 -11.69 -24.14
N ASP A 137 1.36 -10.75 -24.35
CA ASP A 137 2.72 -11.04 -24.75
C ASP A 137 3.61 -11.17 -23.50
N GLY A 138 4.44 -12.20 -23.46
CA GLY A 138 5.30 -12.51 -22.33
C GLY A 138 5.23 -13.96 -21.88
N ARG A 139 5.67 -14.20 -20.64
CA ARG A 139 5.78 -15.53 -20.03
C ARG A 139 5.18 -15.55 -18.64
N PHE A 140 4.63 -16.70 -18.27
CA PHE A 140 4.11 -16.94 -16.93
C PHE A 140 4.69 -18.21 -16.32
N SER A 141 4.60 -18.27 -15.00
CA SER A 141 4.85 -19.47 -14.21
C SER A 141 3.61 -19.78 -13.37
N THR A 142 3.34 -21.05 -13.12
CA THR A 142 2.16 -21.51 -12.38
C THR A 142 2.46 -22.76 -11.58
N ASP A 143 1.72 -22.94 -10.48
CA ASP A 143 1.65 -24.16 -9.68
C ASP A 143 0.16 -24.42 -9.42
N VAL A 144 -0.33 -25.57 -9.88
CA VAL A 144 -1.75 -25.89 -9.94
C VAL A 144 -1.98 -27.31 -9.47
N ASN A 145 -2.98 -27.48 -8.61
CA ASN A 145 -3.60 -28.77 -8.35
C ASN A 145 -4.93 -28.77 -9.10
N ALA A 146 -5.19 -29.80 -9.89
CA ALA A 146 -6.39 -29.93 -10.70
C ALA A 146 -6.89 -31.37 -10.69
N SER A 147 -8.20 -31.55 -10.59
CA SER A 147 -8.86 -32.83 -10.75
C SER A 147 -10.11 -32.68 -11.59
N GLY A 148 -10.59 -33.78 -12.16
CA GLY A 148 -11.78 -33.77 -13.00
C GLY A 148 -12.00 -35.09 -13.72
N THR A 149 -12.91 -35.07 -14.69
CA THR A 149 -13.18 -36.21 -15.56
C THR A 149 -12.56 -36.01 -16.94
N LEU A 150 -12.30 -37.11 -17.62
CA LEU A 150 -11.88 -37.13 -19.01
C LEU A 150 -13.09 -37.51 -19.90
N THR A 151 -13.07 -37.06 -21.14
CA THR A 151 -13.94 -37.53 -22.22
C THR A 151 -13.46 -38.87 -22.77
N GLU A 152 -14.22 -39.49 -23.67
CA GLU A 152 -13.90 -40.81 -24.25
C GLU A 152 -12.57 -40.82 -25.03
N ASP A 153 -12.20 -39.68 -25.62
CA ASP A 153 -10.91 -39.43 -26.28
C ASP A 153 -9.77 -39.10 -25.28
N PHE A 154 -10.02 -39.28 -23.97
CA PHE A 154 -9.11 -38.96 -22.89
C PHE A 154 -8.77 -37.47 -22.74
N SER A 155 -9.51 -36.55 -23.37
CA SER A 155 -9.33 -35.10 -23.17
C SER A 155 -9.98 -34.62 -21.84
N PRO A 156 -9.44 -33.59 -21.16
CA PRO A 156 -10.09 -33.04 -19.96
C PRO A 156 -11.47 -32.45 -20.24
N LYS A 157 -12.49 -32.89 -19.50
CA LYS A 157 -13.85 -32.36 -19.61
C LYS A 157 -13.97 -31.05 -18.80
N LEU A 158 -13.97 -29.92 -19.50
CA LEU A 158 -13.83 -28.58 -18.89
C LEU A 158 -14.91 -28.21 -17.85
N ASP A 159 -16.12 -28.72 -17.95
CA ASP A 159 -17.17 -28.41 -16.97
C ASP A 159 -16.97 -29.13 -15.62
N THR A 160 -16.12 -30.17 -15.56
CA THR A 160 -15.87 -30.96 -14.33
C THR A 160 -14.55 -30.64 -13.64
N ILE A 161 -13.73 -29.75 -14.22
CA ILE A 161 -12.42 -29.44 -13.66
C ILE A 161 -12.59 -28.61 -12.38
N ALA A 162 -12.11 -29.16 -11.28
CA ALA A 162 -11.83 -28.43 -10.05
C ALA A 162 -10.32 -28.15 -10.00
N ALA A 163 -9.93 -26.89 -9.88
CA ALA A 163 -8.51 -26.54 -9.81
C ALA A 163 -8.25 -25.41 -8.81
N SER A 164 -7.04 -25.38 -8.26
CA SER A 164 -6.58 -24.24 -7.47
C SER A 164 -5.08 -24.08 -7.61
N GLY A 165 -4.61 -22.85 -7.61
CA GLY A 165 -3.21 -22.60 -7.87
C GLY A 165 -2.78 -21.15 -7.79
N LEU A 166 -1.53 -20.95 -8.17
CA LEU A 166 -0.86 -19.67 -8.32
C LEU A 166 -0.54 -19.44 -9.79
N ALA A 167 -0.70 -18.21 -10.26
CA ALA A 167 -0.18 -17.77 -11.55
C ALA A 167 0.60 -16.47 -11.35
N ALA A 168 1.77 -16.37 -11.96
CA ALA A 168 2.61 -15.19 -11.89
C ALA A 168 3.21 -14.89 -13.26
N ALA A 169 3.37 -13.61 -13.58
CA ALA A 169 4.11 -13.17 -14.75
C ALA A 169 4.93 -11.94 -14.41
N LEU A 170 6.03 -11.79 -15.13
CA LEU A 170 6.90 -10.62 -15.09
C LEU A 170 7.03 -10.07 -16.51
N GLN A 171 7.23 -8.75 -16.62
CA GLN A 171 7.57 -8.08 -17.88
C GLN A 171 6.72 -8.55 -19.06
N SER A 172 5.40 -8.42 -18.91
CA SER A 172 4.41 -8.84 -19.91
C SER A 172 3.66 -7.63 -20.43
N LYS A 173 3.03 -7.76 -21.59
CA LYS A 173 2.27 -6.68 -22.22
C LYS A 173 0.88 -7.16 -22.57
N LEU A 174 -0.13 -6.47 -22.05
CA LEU A 174 -1.52 -6.72 -22.40
C LEU A 174 -1.91 -5.81 -23.58
N SER A 175 -2.32 -6.44 -24.68
CA SER A 175 -2.69 -5.76 -25.92
C SER A 175 -3.87 -4.81 -25.74
N SER A 176 -3.86 -3.71 -26.49
CA SER A 176 -4.99 -2.79 -26.64
C SER A 176 -6.23 -3.45 -27.25
N ASP A 177 -6.07 -4.58 -27.94
CA ASP A 177 -7.18 -5.33 -28.54
C ASP A 177 -8.05 -6.05 -27.48
N PHE A 178 -7.56 -6.13 -26.24
CA PHE A 178 -8.35 -6.65 -25.13
C PHE A 178 -9.43 -5.64 -24.74
N LYS A 179 -10.64 -5.84 -25.26
CA LYS A 179 -11.79 -4.94 -25.04
C LYS A 179 -12.02 -4.55 -23.57
N PRO A 180 -11.89 -5.46 -22.57
CA PRO A 180 -12.03 -5.06 -21.18
C PRO A 180 -10.99 -4.03 -20.71
N LEU A 181 -9.75 -4.11 -21.19
CA LEU A 181 -8.74 -3.08 -20.94
C LEU A 181 -9.12 -1.77 -21.65
N ALA A 182 -9.63 -1.85 -22.89
CA ALA A 182 -10.08 -0.67 -23.61
C ALA A 182 -11.20 0.08 -22.86
N ALA A 183 -12.22 -0.64 -22.39
CA ALA A 183 -13.32 -0.08 -21.61
C ALA A 183 -12.87 0.46 -20.24
N LEU A 184 -11.89 -0.19 -19.61
CA LEU A 184 -11.31 0.27 -18.36
C LEU A 184 -10.53 1.58 -18.55
N ASN A 185 -9.72 1.66 -19.60
CA ASN A 185 -9.01 2.88 -19.99
C ASN A 185 -9.98 4.02 -20.31
N ASP A 186 -11.12 3.77 -20.96
CA ASP A 186 -12.10 4.82 -21.26
C ASP A 186 -12.72 5.39 -19.97
N ALA A 187 -12.97 4.55 -18.96
CA ALA A 187 -13.46 4.98 -17.66
C ALA A 187 -12.38 5.66 -16.80
N ILE A 188 -11.14 5.15 -16.88
CA ILE A 188 -9.97 5.60 -16.12
C ILE A 188 -8.78 5.79 -17.10
N PRO A 189 -8.66 6.94 -17.77
CA PRO A 189 -7.62 7.18 -18.79
C PRO A 189 -6.18 7.05 -18.29
N PHE A 190 -5.98 7.12 -16.97
CA PHE A 190 -4.70 6.88 -16.32
C PHE A 190 -4.18 5.44 -16.50
N ILE A 191 -5.08 4.45 -16.65
CA ILE A 191 -4.70 3.07 -16.96
C ILE A 191 -4.47 2.97 -18.46
N THR A 192 -3.22 2.79 -18.91
CA THR A 192 -2.89 2.84 -20.35
C THR A 192 -3.31 1.59 -21.11
N LYS A 193 -3.56 1.75 -22.42
CA LYS A 193 -3.69 0.67 -23.40
C LYS A 193 -2.70 0.90 -24.55
N PRO A 194 -1.79 -0.04 -24.88
CA PRO A 194 -1.55 -1.30 -24.17
C PRO A 194 -1.08 -1.08 -22.73
N LEU A 195 -1.21 -2.12 -21.91
CA LEU A 195 -0.79 -2.09 -20.51
C LEU A 195 0.54 -2.85 -20.38
N ASP A 196 1.60 -2.13 -20.04
CA ASP A 196 2.92 -2.72 -19.78
C ASP A 196 2.98 -3.22 -18.33
N ILE A 197 2.85 -4.53 -18.15
CA ILE A 197 2.81 -5.20 -16.85
C ILE A 197 4.23 -5.53 -16.40
N GLU A 198 4.66 -4.95 -15.28
CA GLU A 198 5.94 -5.26 -14.65
C GLU A 198 5.86 -6.59 -13.90
N SER A 199 4.79 -6.78 -13.12
CA SER A 199 4.57 -8.01 -12.37
C SER A 199 3.11 -8.18 -11.93
N PHE A 200 2.67 -9.43 -11.84
CA PHE A 200 1.54 -9.83 -11.01
C PHE A 200 1.77 -11.22 -10.43
N GLN A 201 1.09 -11.50 -9.32
CA GLN A 201 0.95 -12.85 -8.77
C GLN A 201 -0.46 -13.00 -8.23
N THR A 202 -1.21 -13.98 -8.72
CA THR A 202 -2.59 -14.22 -8.34
C THR A 202 -2.81 -15.64 -7.86
N ARG A 203 -3.75 -15.82 -6.93
CA ARG A 203 -4.28 -17.13 -6.54
C ARG A 203 -5.65 -17.30 -7.14
N PHE A 204 -5.87 -18.43 -7.79
CA PHE A 204 -7.13 -18.75 -8.43
C PHE A 204 -7.72 -20.06 -7.90
N LYS A 205 -9.05 -20.16 -7.99
CA LYS A 205 -9.81 -21.41 -7.83
C LYS A 205 -10.74 -21.55 -9.04
N ILE A 206 -10.86 -22.75 -9.58
CA ILE A 206 -11.81 -23.16 -10.61
C ILE A 206 -12.74 -24.19 -9.98
N GLU A 207 -14.04 -23.95 -10.06
CA GLU A 207 -15.08 -24.82 -9.53
C GLU A 207 -16.36 -24.54 -10.34
N ASP A 208 -17.04 -25.60 -10.79
CA ASP A 208 -18.27 -25.51 -11.59
C ASP A 208 -18.15 -24.55 -12.80
N GLY A 209 -17.04 -24.64 -13.54
CA GLY A 209 -16.76 -23.77 -14.69
C GLY A 209 -16.52 -22.29 -14.36
N THR A 210 -16.45 -21.92 -13.07
CA THR A 210 -16.21 -20.56 -12.63
C THR A 210 -14.78 -20.39 -12.13
N VAL A 211 -14.08 -19.41 -12.68
CA VAL A 211 -12.76 -18.99 -12.21
C VAL A 211 -12.93 -17.85 -11.22
N LYS A 212 -12.39 -18.04 -10.01
CA LYS A 212 -12.35 -17.03 -8.95
C LYS A 212 -10.91 -16.61 -8.68
N LEU A 213 -10.66 -15.30 -8.77
CA LEU A 213 -9.38 -14.70 -8.43
C LEU A 213 -9.44 -14.06 -7.04
N THR A 214 -8.54 -14.49 -6.17
CA THR A 214 -8.31 -13.85 -4.87
C THR A 214 -7.71 -12.46 -5.10
N PRO A 215 -8.02 -11.43 -4.30
CA PRO A 215 -7.45 -10.10 -4.48
C PRO A 215 -5.94 -10.11 -4.63
N PHE A 216 -5.43 -9.48 -5.70
CA PHE A 216 -4.01 -9.41 -6.02
C PHE A 216 -3.63 -8.05 -6.61
N THR A 217 -2.33 -7.74 -6.59
CA THR A 217 -1.78 -6.51 -7.15
C THR A 217 -1.21 -6.77 -8.55
N VAL A 218 -1.60 -5.94 -9.50
CA VAL A 218 -0.93 -5.80 -10.80
C VAL A 218 -0.09 -4.53 -10.75
N LYS A 219 1.22 -4.67 -10.89
CA LYS A 219 2.13 -3.54 -11.09
C LYS A 219 2.34 -3.35 -12.58
N ALA A 220 1.97 -2.19 -13.09
CA ALA A 220 2.18 -1.79 -14.47
C ALA A 220 2.92 -0.45 -14.51
N ARG A 221 3.48 -0.12 -15.67
CA ARG A 221 4.28 1.10 -15.83
C ARG A 221 3.46 2.35 -15.48
N GLY A 222 3.79 2.95 -14.33
CA GLY A 222 3.14 4.17 -13.85
C GLY A 222 1.81 3.98 -13.12
N VAL A 223 1.32 2.74 -12.94
CA VAL A 223 0.05 2.46 -12.25
C VAL A 223 0.08 1.13 -11.49
N SER A 224 -0.44 1.13 -10.26
CA SER A 224 -0.64 -0.07 -9.46
C SER A 224 -2.14 -0.31 -9.27
N MET A 225 -2.60 -1.53 -9.54
CA MET A 225 -4.01 -1.89 -9.49
C MET A 225 -4.25 -3.08 -8.57
N GLN A 226 -5.24 -2.98 -7.68
CA GLN A 226 -5.78 -4.10 -6.93
C GLN A 226 -6.91 -4.72 -7.74
N VAL A 227 -6.78 -6.00 -8.10
CA VAL A 227 -7.74 -6.74 -8.94
C VAL A 227 -8.31 -7.91 -8.15
N SER A 228 -9.62 -8.09 -8.22
CA SER A 228 -10.32 -9.26 -7.66
C SER A 228 -11.58 -9.53 -8.47
N GLY A 229 -12.03 -10.78 -8.54
CA GLY A 229 -13.29 -11.06 -9.23
C GLY A 229 -13.44 -12.49 -9.69
N THR A 230 -14.40 -12.69 -10.58
CA THR A 230 -14.77 -13.98 -11.14
C THR A 230 -15.08 -13.87 -12.63
N HIS A 231 -14.94 -14.96 -13.35
CA HIS A 231 -15.55 -15.14 -14.67
C HIS A 231 -15.94 -16.61 -14.90
N GLY A 232 -16.86 -16.85 -15.82
CA GLY A 232 -17.31 -18.20 -16.19
C GLY A 232 -16.82 -18.65 -17.56
N LEU A 233 -17.08 -19.92 -17.88
CA LEU A 233 -16.91 -20.49 -19.23
C LEU A 233 -17.77 -19.80 -20.30
N ASP A 234 -18.88 -19.17 -19.88
CA ASP A 234 -19.74 -18.32 -20.70
C ASP A 234 -19.12 -16.96 -21.06
N GLN A 235 -17.90 -16.70 -20.57
CA GLN A 235 -17.16 -15.45 -20.73
C GLN A 235 -17.79 -14.25 -20.03
N GLU A 236 -18.82 -14.44 -19.21
CA GLU A 236 -19.33 -13.40 -18.33
C GLU A 236 -18.34 -13.17 -17.19
N MET A 237 -18.07 -11.90 -16.90
CA MET A 237 -17.10 -11.52 -15.90
C MET A 237 -17.66 -10.51 -14.90
N LYS A 238 -17.11 -10.54 -13.69
CA LYS A 238 -17.36 -9.58 -12.60
C LYS A 238 -16.05 -9.33 -11.89
N TYR A 239 -15.43 -8.20 -12.20
CA TYR A 239 -14.16 -7.78 -11.64
C TYR A 239 -14.28 -6.44 -10.93
N GLN A 240 -13.61 -6.32 -9.79
CA GLN A 240 -13.37 -5.06 -9.12
C GLN A 240 -11.89 -4.71 -9.27
N ILE A 241 -11.62 -3.50 -9.74
CA ILE A 241 -10.29 -2.96 -9.97
C ILE A 241 -10.20 -1.65 -9.20
N SER A 242 -9.24 -1.54 -8.28
CA SER A 242 -9.01 -0.30 -7.53
C SER A 242 -7.60 0.23 -7.80
N THR A 243 -7.46 1.54 -7.97
CA THR A 243 -6.17 2.20 -8.21
C THR A 243 -6.19 3.64 -7.72
N ASP A 244 -5.04 4.19 -7.34
CA ASP A 244 -4.90 5.60 -6.97
C ASP A 244 -4.56 6.41 -8.22
N VAL A 245 -5.40 7.40 -8.52
CA VAL A 245 -5.29 8.23 -9.73
C VAL A 245 -4.93 9.66 -9.33
N PRO A 246 -3.91 10.27 -9.95
CA PRO A 246 -3.65 11.71 -9.80
C PRO A 246 -4.87 12.55 -10.20
N LEU A 247 -5.14 13.62 -9.45
CA LEU A 247 -6.36 14.43 -9.68
C LEU A 247 -6.43 15.02 -11.10
N ASP A 248 -5.29 15.37 -11.70
CA ASP A 248 -5.16 15.90 -13.07
C ASP A 248 -5.35 14.82 -14.15
N LYS A 249 -5.39 13.54 -13.77
CA LYS A 249 -5.57 12.38 -14.66
C LYS A 249 -6.94 11.73 -14.54
N LEU A 250 -7.86 12.31 -13.76
CA LEU A 250 -9.23 11.84 -13.68
C LEU A 250 -9.97 12.02 -15.01
N SER A 251 -10.85 11.07 -15.34
CA SER A 251 -11.81 11.27 -16.43
C SER A 251 -12.75 12.42 -16.10
N SER A 252 -13.33 13.06 -17.13
CA SER A 252 -14.28 14.17 -16.95
C SER A 252 -15.46 13.80 -16.04
N GLN A 253 -15.91 12.56 -16.08
CA GLN A 253 -16.99 12.05 -15.24
C GLN A 253 -16.57 11.95 -13.78
N LEU A 254 -15.38 11.42 -13.51
CA LEU A 254 -14.84 11.30 -12.16
C LEU A 254 -14.48 12.67 -11.56
N ALA A 255 -13.93 13.59 -12.37
CA ALA A 255 -13.64 14.96 -11.96
C ALA A 255 -14.91 15.69 -11.49
N LYS A 256 -16.01 15.63 -12.27
CA LYS A 256 -17.31 16.19 -11.88
C LYS A 256 -17.84 15.61 -10.57
N ARG A 257 -17.61 14.32 -10.33
CA ARG A 257 -17.98 13.67 -9.06
C ARG A 257 -17.11 14.12 -7.90
N ALA A 258 -15.82 14.33 -8.12
CA ALA A 258 -14.91 14.86 -7.10
C ALA A 258 -15.33 16.28 -6.70
N GLU A 259 -15.67 17.13 -7.66
CA GLU A 259 -16.20 18.49 -7.43
C GLU A 259 -17.52 18.46 -6.64
N ALA A 260 -18.41 17.52 -6.96
CA ALA A 260 -19.68 17.35 -6.27
C ALA A 260 -19.54 16.99 -4.77
N LEU A 261 -18.37 16.46 -4.35
CA LEU A 261 -18.09 16.19 -2.93
C LEU A 261 -17.85 17.47 -2.12
N LYS A 262 -17.65 18.63 -2.79
CA LYS A 262 -17.36 19.94 -2.15
C LYS A 262 -16.17 19.89 -1.18
N LEU A 263 -15.17 19.07 -1.48
CA LEU A 263 -13.92 18.96 -0.75
C LEU A 263 -12.87 19.90 -1.33
N ASP A 264 -11.94 20.37 -0.50
CA ASP A 264 -10.76 21.08 -0.99
C ASP A 264 -9.74 20.09 -1.56
N LEU A 265 -9.90 19.78 -2.84
CA LEU A 265 -9.06 18.81 -3.56
C LEU A 265 -7.60 19.30 -3.71
N SER A 266 -7.30 20.58 -3.49
CA SER A 266 -5.92 21.09 -3.50
C SER A 266 -5.02 20.45 -2.43
N LYS A 267 -5.64 19.80 -1.43
CA LYS A 267 -4.97 19.14 -0.31
C LYS A 267 -4.65 17.66 -0.58
N ALA A 268 -5.16 17.09 -1.67
CA ALA A 268 -4.88 15.71 -2.07
C ALA A 268 -4.10 15.69 -3.39
N GLN A 269 -3.13 14.77 -3.54
CA GLN A 269 -2.41 14.59 -4.81
C GLN A 269 -3.07 13.52 -5.69
N THR A 270 -3.59 12.48 -5.04
CA THR A 270 -4.25 11.34 -5.68
C THR A 270 -5.60 11.08 -5.03
N VAL A 271 -6.46 10.36 -5.75
CA VAL A 271 -7.71 9.83 -5.24
C VAL A 271 -7.85 8.36 -5.60
N GLY A 272 -8.29 7.55 -4.64
CA GLY A 272 -8.64 6.16 -4.89
C GLY A 272 -9.85 6.07 -5.83
N VAL A 273 -9.73 5.32 -6.91
CA VAL A 273 -10.79 5.05 -7.88
C VAL A 273 -11.07 3.55 -7.87
N ARG A 274 -12.35 3.19 -7.80
CA ARG A 274 -12.84 1.81 -7.90
C ARG A 274 -13.66 1.65 -9.17
N ALA A 275 -13.21 0.76 -10.05
CA ALA A 275 -13.94 0.32 -11.24
C ALA A 275 -14.53 -1.06 -11.03
N ASN A 276 -15.81 -1.22 -11.35
CA ASN A 276 -16.46 -2.51 -11.52
C ASN A 276 -16.55 -2.81 -13.02
N LEU A 277 -15.88 -3.86 -13.45
CA LEU A 277 -15.88 -4.39 -14.80
C LEU A 277 -16.82 -5.60 -14.85
N SER A 278 -17.81 -5.56 -15.74
CA SER A 278 -18.87 -6.57 -15.85
C SER A 278 -19.26 -6.85 -17.31
N GLY A 279 -20.15 -7.82 -17.52
CA GLY A 279 -20.60 -8.26 -18.85
C GLY A 279 -19.64 -9.26 -19.47
N SER A 280 -19.87 -9.63 -20.72
CA SER A 280 -18.97 -10.53 -21.46
C SER A 280 -17.62 -9.87 -21.80
N ILE A 281 -16.56 -10.66 -21.90
CA ILE A 281 -15.24 -10.25 -22.42
C ILE A 281 -15.36 -9.52 -23.78
N ASN A 282 -16.33 -9.90 -24.62
CA ASN A 282 -16.53 -9.32 -25.94
C ASN A 282 -17.37 -8.02 -25.93
N ALA A 283 -18.10 -7.75 -24.85
CA ALA A 283 -18.96 -6.60 -24.67
C ALA A 283 -18.90 -6.08 -23.21
N PRO A 284 -17.71 -5.63 -22.76
CA PRO A 284 -17.47 -5.24 -21.38
C PRO A 284 -18.21 -3.96 -21.01
N ARG A 285 -18.60 -3.84 -19.74
CA ARG A 285 -19.19 -2.64 -19.14
C ARG A 285 -18.36 -2.25 -17.93
N VAL A 286 -18.02 -0.97 -17.83
CA VAL A 286 -17.26 -0.42 -16.71
C VAL A 286 -18.06 0.67 -16.03
N SER A 287 -18.23 0.55 -14.71
CA SER A 287 -18.67 1.64 -13.85
C SER A 287 -17.51 2.03 -12.96
N ALA A 288 -17.08 3.28 -12.98
CA ALA A 288 -16.01 3.79 -12.13
C ALA A 288 -16.52 4.86 -11.17
N ASP A 289 -16.16 4.72 -9.91
CA ASP A 289 -16.52 5.62 -8.82
C ASP A 289 -15.27 6.01 -8.01
N LEU A 290 -15.33 7.17 -7.37
CA LEU A 290 -14.31 7.59 -6.41
C LEU A 290 -14.53 6.85 -5.09
N ASP A 291 -13.46 6.45 -4.42
CA ASP A 291 -13.53 6.07 -3.01
C ASP A 291 -13.69 7.33 -2.15
N SER A 292 -14.93 7.83 -2.09
CA SER A 292 -15.27 9.07 -1.40
C SER A 292 -14.91 9.03 0.09
N LYS A 293 -14.89 7.84 0.70
CA LYS A 293 -14.53 7.67 2.11
C LYS A 293 -13.03 7.88 2.29
N ALA A 294 -12.21 7.22 1.46
CA ALA A 294 -10.77 7.41 1.48
C ALA A 294 -10.38 8.86 1.15
N LEU A 295 -11.04 9.48 0.15
CA LEU A 295 -10.76 10.86 -0.24
C LEU A 295 -11.08 11.87 0.89
N ARG A 296 -12.22 11.70 1.58
CA ARG A 296 -12.57 12.55 2.74
C ARG A 296 -11.55 12.40 3.86
N GLY A 297 -11.08 11.19 4.14
CA GLY A 297 -10.02 10.93 5.11
C GLY A 297 -8.73 11.67 4.74
N ALA A 298 -8.25 11.50 3.50
CA ALA A 298 -7.03 12.14 3.03
C ALA A 298 -7.10 13.68 3.08
N VAL A 299 -8.23 14.28 2.70
CA VAL A 299 -8.43 15.73 2.82
C VAL A 299 -8.45 16.17 4.28
N ALA A 300 -9.13 15.44 5.17
CA ALA A 300 -9.16 15.75 6.60
C ALA A 300 -7.77 15.67 7.25
N ASP A 301 -6.97 14.67 6.87
CA ASP A 301 -5.60 14.51 7.35
C ASP A 301 -4.70 15.65 6.85
N ALA A 302 -4.83 16.04 5.58
CA ALA A 302 -4.06 17.13 5.00
C ALA A 302 -4.42 18.51 5.61
N VAL A 303 -5.71 18.76 5.89
CA VAL A 303 -6.15 19.97 6.61
C VAL A 303 -5.62 19.98 8.04
N SER A 304 -5.71 18.85 8.75
CA SER A 304 -5.16 18.71 10.10
C SER A 304 -3.65 18.95 10.14
N ALA A 305 -2.90 18.43 9.17
CA ALA A 305 -1.46 18.64 9.06
C ALA A 305 -1.10 20.12 8.82
N GLN A 306 -1.83 20.81 7.93
CA GLN A 306 -1.62 22.24 7.68
C GLN A 306 -1.97 23.10 8.89
N LEU A 307 -3.03 22.77 9.62
CA LEU A 307 -3.39 23.48 10.84
C LEU A 307 -2.31 23.32 11.90
N ALA A 308 -1.79 22.11 12.10
CA ALA A 308 -0.68 21.85 13.01
C ALA A 308 0.59 22.64 12.63
N GLU A 309 0.89 22.75 11.34
CA GLU A 309 2.02 23.56 10.86
C GLU A 309 1.79 25.06 11.10
N GLN A 310 0.59 25.58 10.83
CA GLN A 310 0.24 26.97 11.10
C GLN A 310 0.30 27.30 12.59
N GLU A 311 -0.21 26.42 13.45
CA GLU A 311 -0.11 26.56 14.90
C GLU A 311 1.35 26.56 15.38
N ALA A 312 2.19 25.66 14.83
CA ALA A 312 3.60 25.63 15.17
C ALA A 312 4.33 26.93 14.76
N ARG A 313 4.01 27.48 13.58
CA ARG A 313 4.53 28.78 13.12
C ARG A 313 4.06 29.92 14.02
N ALA A 314 2.76 29.99 14.32
CA ALA A 314 2.19 31.01 15.21
C ALA A 314 2.78 30.94 16.63
N LYS A 315 2.98 29.75 17.19
CA LYS A 315 3.64 29.57 18.50
C LYS A 315 5.08 30.06 18.48
N ARG A 316 5.83 29.83 17.40
CA ARG A 316 7.21 30.34 17.26
C ARG A 316 7.26 31.86 17.19
N GLU A 317 6.41 32.47 16.36
CA GLU A 317 6.30 33.92 16.24
C GLU A 317 5.90 34.56 17.57
N LEU A 318 4.93 33.97 18.27
CA LEU A 318 4.50 34.43 19.58
C LEU A 318 5.63 34.33 20.62
N ALA A 319 6.37 33.21 20.65
CA ALA A 319 7.51 33.04 21.54
C ALA A 319 8.61 34.08 21.28
N GLU A 320 8.84 34.47 20.03
CA GLU A 320 9.75 35.57 19.72
C GLU A 320 9.21 36.93 20.21
N GLN A 321 7.92 37.20 20.03
CA GLN A 321 7.30 38.45 20.48
C GLN A 321 7.31 38.57 22.01
N THR A 322 6.96 37.51 22.73
CA THR A 322 7.00 37.49 24.20
C THR A 322 8.43 37.66 24.72
N LYS A 323 9.40 36.99 24.09
CA LYS A 323 10.82 37.17 24.42
C LYS A 323 11.28 38.62 24.21
N ARG A 324 10.98 39.24 23.07
CA ARG A 324 11.33 40.65 22.79
C ARG A 324 10.70 41.61 23.81
N LEU A 325 9.44 41.40 24.17
CA LEU A 325 8.74 42.20 25.16
C LEU A 325 9.42 42.12 26.54
N ILE A 326 9.83 40.92 26.97
CA ILE A 326 10.54 40.71 28.23
C ILE A 326 11.94 41.33 28.15
N ASP A 327 12.69 41.11 27.07
CA ASP A 327 14.04 41.66 26.88
C ASP A 327 14.04 43.21 26.91
N GLU A 328 13.03 43.85 26.31
CA GLU A 328 12.84 45.30 26.36
C GLU A 328 12.51 45.79 27.78
N ALA A 329 11.63 45.08 28.49
CA ALA A 329 11.29 45.39 29.87
C ALA A 329 12.51 45.26 30.79
N GLU A 330 13.34 44.24 30.59
CA GLU A 330 14.60 44.06 31.33
C GLU A 330 15.62 45.16 31.01
N LYS A 331 15.72 45.59 29.75
CA LYS A 331 16.56 46.74 29.37
C LYS A 331 16.11 48.01 30.09
N ARG A 332 14.81 48.29 30.12
CA ARG A 332 14.24 49.44 30.86
C ARG A 332 14.47 49.32 32.37
N ALA A 333 14.27 48.13 32.93
CA ALA A 333 14.55 47.85 34.34
C ALA A 333 16.03 48.12 34.69
N ARG A 334 16.97 47.67 33.85
CA ARG A 334 18.40 47.98 34.01
C ARG A 334 18.70 49.48 33.94
N GLN A 335 18.06 50.21 33.03
CA GLN A 335 18.20 51.67 32.93
C GLN A 335 17.70 52.38 34.19
N ILE A 336 16.50 52.03 34.67
CA ILE A 336 15.91 52.58 35.90
C ILE A 336 16.85 52.38 37.09
N ARG A 337 17.38 51.16 37.26
CA ARG A 337 18.33 50.84 38.34
C ARG A 337 19.64 51.63 38.18
N ALA A 338 20.21 51.69 36.99
CA ALA A 338 21.46 52.42 36.73
C ALA A 338 21.32 53.94 36.96
N GLU A 339 20.21 54.54 36.54
CA GLU A 339 19.90 55.95 36.79
C GLU A 339 19.74 56.23 38.28
N ALA A 340 19.05 55.35 39.01
CA ALA A 340 18.91 55.46 40.45
C ALA A 340 20.25 55.30 41.19
N THR A 341 21.11 54.36 40.77
CA THR A 341 22.47 54.22 41.34
C THR A 341 23.27 55.51 41.13
N LYS A 342 23.29 56.07 39.91
CA LYS A 342 23.98 57.33 39.62
C LYS A 342 23.44 58.49 40.46
N ALA A 343 22.12 58.65 40.53
CA ALA A 343 21.49 59.69 41.33
C ALA A 343 21.75 59.52 42.83
N SER A 344 21.77 58.27 43.32
CA SER A 344 22.11 57.92 44.70
C SER A 344 23.57 58.25 45.05
N GLU A 345 24.50 57.93 44.15
CA GLU A 345 25.92 58.28 44.30
C GLU A 345 26.15 59.80 44.31
N ILE A 346 25.47 60.55 43.42
CA ILE A 346 25.52 62.01 43.41
C ILE A 346 24.98 62.56 44.74
N ALA A 347 23.82 62.08 45.19
CA ALA A 347 23.22 62.50 46.47
C ALA A 347 24.14 62.19 47.68
N ARG A 348 24.79 61.02 47.70
CA ARG A 348 25.80 60.68 48.70
C ARG A 348 27.00 61.62 48.63
N LYS A 349 27.56 61.86 47.44
CA LYS A 349 28.71 62.77 47.27
C LYS A 349 28.40 64.18 47.77
N GLU A 350 27.24 64.73 47.42
CA GLU A 350 26.80 66.05 47.86
C GLU A 350 26.50 66.10 49.36
N GLY A 351 25.75 65.13 49.89
CA GLY A 351 25.40 65.09 51.31
C GLY A 351 26.62 64.90 52.22
N TYR A 352 27.59 64.09 51.79
CA TYR A 352 28.84 63.89 52.53
C TYR A 352 29.75 65.12 52.46
N ALA A 353 29.76 65.85 51.32
CA ALA A 353 30.46 67.13 51.21
C ALA A 353 29.86 68.18 52.16
N ARG A 354 28.53 68.27 52.26
CA ARG A 354 27.84 69.13 53.23
C ARG A 354 28.14 68.75 54.68
N ALA A 355 28.16 67.45 54.99
CA ALA A 355 28.54 66.97 56.31
C ALA A 355 30.01 67.32 56.66
N ALA A 356 30.94 67.15 55.72
CA ALA A 356 32.34 67.51 55.91
C ALA A 356 32.56 69.03 56.06
N GLN A 357 31.78 69.85 55.35
CA GLN A 357 31.82 71.30 55.51
C GLN A 357 31.34 71.71 56.91
N LEU A 358 30.25 71.13 57.42
CA LEU A 358 29.75 71.38 58.77
C LEU A 358 30.79 71.02 59.85
N GLU A 359 31.52 69.92 59.67
CA GLU A 359 32.63 69.53 60.57
C GLU A 359 33.80 70.53 60.53
N ARG A 360 34.13 71.10 59.37
CA ARG A 360 35.17 72.14 59.24
C ARG A 360 34.76 73.47 59.88
N GLU A 361 33.50 73.87 59.74
CA GLU A 361 32.97 75.12 60.34
C GLU A 361 32.95 75.05 61.88
N GLY A 362 32.88 73.84 62.46
CA GLY A 362 33.00 73.60 63.89
C GLY A 362 34.45 73.49 64.41
N ALA A 363 35.46 73.49 63.54
CA ALA A 363 36.87 73.31 63.91
C ALA A 363 37.43 74.59 64.57
N GLY A 364 37.84 74.50 65.84
CA GLY A 364 38.43 75.62 66.59
C GLY A 364 37.79 75.90 67.96
N ASN A 365 36.63 75.31 68.28
CA ASN A 365 36.01 75.39 69.62
C ASN A 365 35.51 74.01 70.08
N PRO A 366 35.93 73.48 71.25
CA PRO A 366 35.58 72.14 71.72
C PRO A 366 34.07 71.86 71.78
N PHE A 367 33.26 72.85 72.18
CA PHE A 367 31.81 72.69 72.29
C PHE A 367 31.11 72.71 70.93
N LYS A 368 31.58 73.55 69.99
CA LYS A 368 31.04 73.60 68.61
C LYS A 368 31.44 72.36 67.80
N ALA A 369 32.62 71.80 68.04
CA ALA A 369 33.09 70.59 67.36
C ALA A 369 32.23 69.35 67.66
N ILE A 370 31.73 69.21 68.90
CA ILE A 370 30.83 68.10 69.28
C ILE A 370 29.47 68.26 68.59
N ALA A 371 28.89 69.47 68.61
CA ALA A 371 27.62 69.75 67.94
C ALA A 371 27.71 69.59 66.41
N ALA A 372 28.82 70.04 65.81
CA ALA A 372 29.08 69.90 64.38
C ALA A 372 29.25 68.43 63.96
N LYS A 373 29.95 67.62 64.76
CA LYS A 373 30.08 66.17 64.52
C LYS A 373 28.74 65.44 64.59
N GLU A 374 27.90 65.75 65.57
CA GLU A 374 26.58 65.12 65.70
C GLU A 374 25.63 65.57 64.56
N GLY A 375 25.69 66.83 64.16
CA GLY A 375 24.98 67.36 62.99
C GLY A 375 25.43 66.69 61.69
N ALA A 376 26.74 66.53 61.49
CA ALA A 376 27.31 65.87 60.31
C ALA A 376 26.95 64.37 60.26
N LYS A 377 26.91 63.70 61.41
CA LYS A 377 26.44 62.32 61.55
C LYS A 377 24.96 62.18 61.16
N ARG A 378 24.10 63.12 61.57
CA ARG A 378 22.70 63.16 61.14
C ARG A 378 22.57 63.38 59.63
N ILE A 379 23.32 64.32 59.06
CA ILE A 379 23.33 64.59 57.61
C ILE A 379 23.76 63.35 56.82
N ARG A 380 24.84 62.66 57.23
CA ARG A 380 25.28 61.40 56.60
C ARG A 380 24.20 60.32 56.68
N SER A 381 23.63 60.10 57.87
CA SER A 381 22.56 59.11 58.11
C SER A 381 21.29 59.38 57.29
N GLU A 382 20.83 60.64 57.23
CA GLU A 382 19.68 61.02 56.41
C GLU A 382 19.97 60.90 54.91
N THR A 383 21.19 61.25 54.48
CA THR A 383 21.63 61.09 53.09
C THR A 383 21.65 59.61 52.71
N ASP A 384 22.23 58.75 53.54
CA ASP A 384 22.24 57.30 53.30
C ASP A 384 20.84 56.71 53.29
N LYS A 385 19.96 57.14 54.20
CA LYS A 385 18.54 56.73 54.18
C LYS A 385 17.85 57.12 52.87
N ARG A 386 17.98 58.37 52.43
CA ARG A 386 17.36 58.85 51.18
C ARG A 386 17.96 58.17 49.95
N ALA A 387 19.27 57.98 49.92
CA ALA A 387 20.00 57.29 48.87
C ALA A 387 19.57 55.82 48.75
N ASN A 388 19.37 55.14 49.89
CA ASN A 388 18.88 53.75 49.93
C ASN A 388 17.39 53.67 49.58
N GLN A 389 16.58 54.64 50.02
CA GLN A 389 15.16 54.74 49.63
C GLN A 389 15.01 54.93 48.12
N LEU A 390 15.83 55.78 47.51
CA LEU A 390 15.83 56.00 46.06
C LEU A 390 16.13 54.69 45.30
N ILE A 391 17.14 53.93 45.74
CA ILE A 391 17.48 52.63 45.16
C ILE A 391 16.33 51.64 45.34
N ALA A 392 15.76 51.54 46.55
CA ALA A 392 14.66 50.62 46.83
C ALA A 392 13.38 50.94 46.02
N GLU A 393 13.05 52.22 45.83
CA GLU A 393 11.94 52.64 44.98
C GLU A 393 12.20 52.33 43.50
N ALA A 394 13.43 52.54 43.03
CA ALA A 394 13.83 52.21 41.67
C ALA A 394 13.81 50.70 41.40
N ASP A 395 14.29 49.89 42.34
CA ASP A 395 14.20 48.43 42.27
C ASP A 395 12.74 47.97 42.20
N LYS A 396 11.87 48.54 43.06
CA LYS A 396 10.43 48.25 43.04
C LYS A 396 9.79 48.60 41.68
N ARG A 397 10.14 49.76 41.10
CA ARG A 397 9.64 50.17 39.77
C ARG A 397 10.20 49.27 38.66
N ALA A 398 11.47 48.92 38.72
CA ALA A 398 12.11 48.03 37.76
C ALA A 398 11.47 46.64 37.77
N ASP A 399 11.18 46.10 38.96
CA ASP A 399 10.50 44.81 39.13
C ASP A 399 9.06 44.86 38.63
N GLN A 400 8.35 45.96 38.88
CA GLN A 400 7.00 46.19 38.35
C GLN A 400 6.96 46.18 36.81
N VAL A 401 7.92 46.85 36.14
CA VAL A 401 8.02 46.87 34.67
C VAL A 401 8.20 45.46 34.10
N VAL A 402 9.09 44.66 34.70
CA VAL A 402 9.32 43.27 34.26
C VAL A 402 8.11 42.39 34.56
N ALA A 403 7.48 42.55 35.72
CA ALA A 403 6.29 41.81 36.11
C ALA A 403 5.10 42.09 35.19
N GLU A 404 4.88 43.36 34.80
CA GLU A 404 3.85 43.73 33.84
C GLU A 404 4.10 43.14 32.45
N ALA A 405 5.36 43.17 31.98
CA ALA A 405 5.73 42.57 30.70
C ALA A 405 5.50 41.04 30.69
N ARG A 406 5.88 40.35 31.77
CA ARG A 406 5.60 38.92 31.94
C ARG A 406 4.10 38.63 32.00
N LYS A 407 3.32 39.46 32.69
CA LYS A 407 1.86 39.34 32.73
C LYS A 407 1.23 39.49 31.35
N ARG A 408 1.68 40.48 30.56
CA ARG A 408 1.24 40.67 29.17
C ARG A 408 1.65 39.49 28.28
N ALA A 409 2.87 38.97 28.43
CA ALA A 409 3.31 37.79 27.71
C ALA A 409 2.40 36.57 27.98
N ALA A 410 2.11 36.30 29.26
CA ALA A 410 1.20 35.22 29.65
C ALA A 410 -0.24 35.42 29.13
N GLN A 411 -0.73 36.66 29.06
CA GLN A 411 -2.03 36.96 28.46
C GLN A 411 -2.05 36.66 26.96
N MET A 412 -1.02 37.06 26.21
CA MET A 412 -0.93 36.78 24.77
C MET A 412 -0.85 35.28 24.48
N GLU A 413 -0.10 34.51 25.29
CA GLU A 413 -0.06 33.04 25.21
C GLU A 413 -1.42 32.40 25.49
N SER A 414 -2.15 32.87 26.50
CA SER A 414 -3.49 32.37 26.83
C SER A 414 -4.52 32.67 25.73
N GLU A 415 -4.47 33.86 25.13
CA GLU A 415 -5.37 34.21 24.03
C GLU A 415 -5.07 33.39 22.76
N ALA A 416 -3.80 33.15 22.46
CA ALA A 416 -3.40 32.32 21.33
C ALA A 416 -3.84 30.85 21.51
N ALA A 417 -3.70 30.29 22.71
CA ALA A 417 -4.17 28.94 23.02
C ALA A 417 -5.70 28.81 22.78
N LYS A 418 -6.50 29.76 23.27
CA LYS A 418 -7.96 29.76 23.06
C LYS A 418 -8.35 29.83 21.59
N ARG A 419 -7.60 30.57 20.76
CA ARG A 419 -7.86 30.66 19.32
C ARG A 419 -7.50 29.36 18.58
N GLY A 420 -6.43 28.68 18.99
CA GLY A 420 -6.06 27.36 18.47
C GLY A 420 -7.15 26.31 18.71
N ASP A 421 -7.65 26.21 19.95
CA ASP A 421 -8.71 25.26 20.33
C ASP A 421 -10.02 25.50 19.56
N GLN A 422 -10.33 26.76 19.25
CA GLN A 422 -11.51 27.11 18.45
C GLN A 422 -11.36 26.73 16.97
N ALA A 423 -10.15 26.83 16.41
CA ALA A 423 -9.88 26.49 15.02
C ALA A 423 -9.91 24.97 14.80
N THR A 424 -9.31 24.19 15.70
CA THR A 424 -9.37 22.71 15.67
C THR A 424 -10.81 22.20 15.78
N GLY A 425 -11.59 22.72 16.71
CA GLY A 425 -13.01 22.34 16.85
C GLY A 425 -13.90 22.71 15.64
N ALA A 426 -13.52 23.73 14.86
CA ALA A 426 -14.23 24.10 13.62
C ALA A 426 -13.92 23.13 12.48
N VAL A 427 -12.67 22.68 12.35
CA VAL A 427 -12.25 21.68 11.36
C VAL A 427 -12.93 20.34 11.61
N GLU A 428 -12.97 19.87 12.86
CA GLU A 428 -13.67 18.63 13.23
C GLU A 428 -15.18 18.69 12.92
N LYS A 429 -15.81 19.85 13.09
CA LYS A 429 -17.23 20.03 12.75
C LYS A 429 -17.47 20.04 11.24
N GLN A 430 -16.57 20.62 10.44
CA GLN A 430 -16.68 20.62 8.98
C GLN A 430 -16.44 19.23 8.39
N THR A 431 -15.50 18.46 8.95
CA THR A 431 -15.23 17.08 8.52
C THR A 431 -16.32 16.10 8.95
N ASN A 432 -16.92 16.28 10.14
CA ASN A 432 -18.01 15.41 10.62
C ASN A 432 -19.41 15.78 10.13
N LYS A 433 -19.70 17.05 9.77
CA LYS A 433 -21.03 17.42 9.24
C LYS A 433 -21.35 16.84 7.86
N ALA A 434 -20.38 16.27 7.17
CA ALA A 434 -20.53 15.65 5.85
C ALA A 434 -20.55 14.10 5.90
N ARG A 435 -20.72 13.53 7.09
CA ARG A 435 -20.75 12.08 7.33
C ARG A 435 -22.11 11.46 7.04
#